data_AF-A0A1J4UYJ3-F1
#
_entry.id   AF-A0A1J4UYJ3-F1
#
_cell.length_a   1.000
_cell.length_b   1.000
_cell.length_c   1.000
_cell.angle_alpha   90.00
_cell.angle_beta   90.00
_cell.angle_gamma   90.00
#
_symmetry.space_group_name_H-M   'P 1'
#
loop_
_entity.id
_entity.type
_entity.pdbx_description
1 polymer ?
#
loop_
_entity_poly.entity_id
_entity_poly.type
_entity_poly.pdbx_seq_one_letter_code
_entity_poly.pdbx_strand_id
1 'polypeptide(L)'
;MKPLLSPSSVAVIGASRNPASVGHGVLKGLVKGSVFASPFAKPFKGRIFAVNPNASEILGVKCIPSVKDAAGPVDLAVICVPAALVPTVLRECAEKKVKAAIVVSAGFAETGPEGRQKQEEIAAICRNAGMLLLGPNCLGVLRPASSLNASFGLGMPPSGGMAFVSQSGALADSVIDWALEQMYGFSALVSLGNSAGLNEADFVDWLASDAQTKAITLYLEGVRNGKAFMAAVRKAVANDKKVFVLKGGREGKGLKAVSSHTAAMAGSYPVFAAAMRQCGATVVDSLEELFVLGDAASKQPAARNGVAVITNGGGAGVLCADYCHRYGVQLVDLREKTLARLDRGGNMHSAYSRSNPLDLIGDALPERYAAALETLLSENYVHGLIVVQTLQTMTDSIGDAKAVVAASRRHPKKPVLCVFMGGPYSKEGICFLHEHGIPNFQDPLLAVKAMAALVGKI
;
A
#
# COMPACT_ATOMS: atom_id res chain seq x y z
N MET A 1 11.19 7.33 14.57
CA MET A 1 10.09 7.42 13.58
C MET A 1 8.83 8.11 14.07
N LYS A 2 8.39 8.00 15.33
CA LYS A 2 7.13 8.63 15.82
C LYS A 2 6.96 10.12 15.44
N PRO A 3 7.97 11.00 15.57
CA PRO A 3 7.79 12.41 15.18
C PRO A 3 7.56 12.63 13.68
N LEU A 4 7.96 11.69 12.83
CA LEU A 4 7.76 11.75 11.38
C LEU A 4 6.39 11.18 10.97
N LEU A 5 6.00 10.05 11.56
CA LEU A 5 4.84 9.25 11.12
C LEU A 5 3.63 9.36 12.04
N SER A 6 3.74 10.00 13.20
CA SER A 6 2.62 10.30 14.11
C SER A 6 2.91 11.58 14.92
N PRO A 7 3.20 12.72 14.25
CA PRO A 7 3.45 13.99 14.91
C PRO A 7 2.18 14.50 15.61
N SER A 8 2.38 15.26 16.69
CA SER A 8 1.34 16.08 17.32
C SER A 8 1.36 17.53 16.82
N SER A 9 2.45 17.95 16.17
CA SER A 9 2.57 19.26 15.53
C SER A 9 3.41 19.21 14.24
N VAL A 10 2.97 19.97 13.23
CA VAL A 10 3.62 20.05 11.92
C VAL A 10 3.83 21.52 11.54
N ALA A 11 5.05 21.90 11.18
CA ALA A 11 5.37 23.19 10.56
C ALA A 11 5.55 23.03 9.05
N VAL A 12 4.87 23.86 8.26
CA VAL A 12 5.02 23.92 6.80
C VAL A 12 5.86 25.13 6.45
N ILE A 13 7.12 24.91 6.11
CA ILE A 13 8.10 25.97 5.81
C ILE A 13 8.14 26.21 4.31
N GLY A 14 7.81 27.43 3.90
CA GLY A 14 7.49 27.73 2.50
C GLY A 14 6.00 27.59 2.19
N ALA A 15 5.12 27.61 3.20
CA ALA A 15 3.69 27.77 3.00
C ALA A 15 3.42 28.99 2.11
N SER A 16 2.40 28.95 1.24
CA SER A 16 2.24 29.99 0.21
C SER A 16 0.78 30.27 -0.12
N ARG A 17 0.50 31.53 -0.50
CA ARG A 17 -0.82 31.97 -1.01
C ARG A 17 -1.08 31.47 -2.43
N ASN A 18 -0.04 31.12 -3.18
CA ASN A 18 -0.17 30.62 -4.55
C ASN A 18 -0.68 29.16 -4.55
N PRO A 19 -1.90 28.90 -5.06
CA PRO A 19 -2.49 27.55 -5.06
C PRO A 19 -1.68 26.51 -5.84
N ALA A 20 -0.89 26.94 -6.82
CA ALA A 20 -0.06 26.06 -7.65
C ALA A 20 1.28 25.67 -6.99
N SER A 21 1.61 26.25 -5.82
CA SER A 21 2.88 25.97 -5.16
C SER A 21 2.82 24.74 -4.26
N VAL A 22 3.93 24.00 -4.18
CA VAL A 22 4.07 22.81 -3.34
C VAL A 22 3.76 23.10 -1.87
N GLY A 23 4.27 24.21 -1.32
CA GLY A 23 4.00 24.59 0.07
C GLY A 23 2.52 24.90 0.35
N HIS A 24 1.77 25.40 -0.64
CA HIS A 24 0.33 25.52 -0.54
C HIS A 24 -0.34 24.14 -0.51
N GLY A 25 0.07 23.23 -1.40
CA GLY A 25 -0.41 21.86 -1.45
C GLY A 25 -0.23 21.13 -0.11
N VAL A 26 0.97 21.18 0.48
CA VAL A 26 1.25 20.56 1.79
C VAL A 26 0.35 21.15 2.89
N LEU A 27 0.25 22.48 2.98
CA LEU A 27 -0.58 23.11 4.01
C LEU A 27 -2.06 22.73 3.82
N LYS A 28 -2.55 22.73 2.58
CA LYS A 28 -3.91 22.31 2.24
C LYS A 28 -4.15 20.84 2.59
N GLY A 29 -3.20 19.97 2.32
CA GLY A 29 -3.22 18.56 2.70
C GLY A 29 -3.42 18.38 4.20
N LEU A 30 -2.74 19.16 5.03
CA LEU A 30 -2.93 19.10 6.49
C LEU A 30 -4.27 19.72 6.93
N VAL A 31 -4.64 20.88 6.40
CA VAL A 31 -5.84 21.62 6.83
C VAL A 31 -7.14 20.96 6.37
N LYS A 32 -7.16 20.39 5.16
CA LYS A 32 -8.35 19.80 4.54
C LYS A 32 -8.29 18.27 4.45
N GLY A 33 -7.14 17.66 4.69
CA GLY A 33 -6.89 16.22 4.55
C GLY A 33 -6.28 15.82 3.19
N SER A 34 -6.48 16.64 2.15
CA SER A 34 -5.99 16.39 0.80
C SER A 34 -5.90 17.68 -0.01
N VAL A 35 -5.14 17.63 -1.12
CA VAL A 35 -5.02 18.76 -2.06
C VAL A 35 -6.29 18.91 -2.90
N PHE A 36 -6.79 17.80 -3.44
CA PHE A 36 -8.06 17.71 -4.16
C PHE A 36 -9.11 16.97 -3.32
N ALA A 37 -10.39 17.16 -3.64
CA ALA A 37 -11.47 16.51 -2.90
C ALA A 37 -11.29 14.98 -2.95
N SER A 38 -11.35 14.34 -1.79
CA SER A 38 -11.20 12.90 -1.65
C SER A 38 -12.17 12.40 -0.58
N PRO A 39 -12.85 11.27 -0.79
CA PRO A 39 -13.88 10.76 0.13
C PRO A 39 -13.32 10.34 1.50
N PHE A 40 -12.01 10.08 1.60
CA PHE A 40 -11.36 9.67 2.85
C PHE A 40 -10.61 10.81 3.56
N ALA A 41 -10.58 12.00 2.94
CA ALA A 41 -9.87 13.15 3.49
C ALA A 41 -10.54 13.69 4.76
N LYS A 42 -9.73 13.86 5.80
CA LYS A 42 -10.11 14.53 7.04
C LYS A 42 -8.99 15.48 7.45
N PRO A 43 -9.28 16.63 8.09
CA PRO A 43 -8.26 17.52 8.61
C PRO A 43 -7.31 16.81 9.59
N PHE A 44 -6.04 17.15 9.53
CA PHE A 44 -5.06 16.74 10.53
C PHE A 44 -5.45 17.33 11.90
N LYS A 45 -5.43 16.48 12.94
CA LYS A 45 -5.88 16.86 14.28
C LYS A 45 -4.80 17.53 15.14
N GLY A 46 -3.54 17.44 14.73
CA GLY A 46 -2.43 18.08 15.45
C GLY A 46 -2.32 19.57 15.14
N ARG A 47 -1.40 20.24 15.82
CA ARG A 47 -1.15 21.67 15.59
C ARG A 47 -0.44 21.89 14.25
N ILE A 48 -0.88 22.90 13.51
CA ILE A 48 -0.28 23.27 12.21
C ILE A 48 0.33 24.66 12.35
N PHE A 49 1.60 24.81 11.97
CA PHE A 49 2.29 26.09 11.88
C PHE A 49 2.59 26.39 10.41
N ALA A 50 2.01 27.45 9.84
CA ALA A 50 2.35 27.92 8.51
C ALA A 50 3.53 28.91 8.62
N VAL A 51 4.66 28.63 7.97
CA VAL A 51 5.83 29.52 8.02
C VAL A 51 6.00 30.23 6.69
N ASN A 52 5.75 31.54 6.71
CA ASN A 52 5.90 32.46 5.59
C ASN A 52 6.12 33.89 6.12
N PRO A 53 7.25 34.57 5.82
CA PRO A 53 7.54 35.91 6.33
C PRO A 53 6.69 37.03 5.70
N ASN A 54 6.03 36.77 4.57
CA ASN A 54 5.30 37.74 3.75
C ASN A 54 3.78 37.53 3.76
N ALA A 55 3.26 36.71 4.69
CA ALA A 55 1.84 36.45 4.85
C ALA A 55 1.46 36.48 6.32
N SER A 56 0.27 36.98 6.63
CA SER A 56 -0.31 36.95 7.98
C SER A 56 -1.14 35.68 8.22
N GLU A 57 -1.80 35.16 7.18
CA GLU A 57 -2.64 33.97 7.22
C GLU A 57 -2.67 33.28 5.85
N ILE A 58 -2.70 31.94 5.85
CA ILE A 58 -2.89 31.11 4.65
C ILE A 58 -3.83 29.95 5.01
N LEU A 59 -4.89 29.75 4.22
CA LEU A 59 -5.88 28.66 4.41
C LEU A 59 -6.51 28.63 5.83
N GLY A 60 -6.68 29.79 6.47
CA GLY A 60 -7.20 29.90 7.84
C GLY A 60 -6.18 29.58 8.93
N VAL A 61 -4.90 29.39 8.58
CA VAL A 61 -3.81 29.17 9.53
C VAL A 61 -2.95 30.41 9.62
N LYS A 62 -2.80 30.96 10.83
CA LYS A 62 -1.94 32.12 11.09
C LYS A 62 -0.49 31.78 10.72
N CYS A 63 0.14 32.69 9.98
CA CYS A 63 1.53 32.56 9.57
C CYS A 63 2.50 33.14 10.60
N ILE A 64 3.66 32.52 10.70
CA ILE A 64 4.82 33.00 11.44
C ILE A 64 6.01 33.18 10.49
N PRO A 65 6.94 34.12 10.75
CA PRO A 65 8.03 34.41 9.81
C PRO A 65 9.13 33.34 9.84
N SER A 66 9.43 32.76 11.01
CA SER A 66 10.35 31.63 11.17
C SER A 66 9.74 30.52 12.01
N VAL A 67 10.22 29.28 11.83
CA VAL A 67 9.85 28.14 12.69
C VAL A 67 10.22 28.38 14.16
N LYS A 68 11.19 29.25 14.43
CA LYS A 68 11.62 29.63 15.78
C LYS A 68 10.48 30.27 16.59
N ASP A 69 9.61 30.99 15.88
CA ASP A 69 8.47 31.72 16.45
C ASP A 69 7.27 30.82 16.76
N ALA A 70 7.35 29.52 16.48
CA ALA A 70 6.26 28.59 16.77
C ALA A 70 5.96 28.54 18.27
N ALA A 71 4.70 28.75 18.63
CA ALA A 71 4.20 28.68 20.00
C ALA A 71 4.14 27.21 20.49
N GLY A 72 5.29 26.68 20.92
CA GLY A 72 5.45 25.33 21.47
C GLY A 72 6.38 24.43 20.65
N PRO A 73 6.41 23.12 20.97
CA PRO A 73 7.23 22.15 20.27
C PRO A 73 6.70 21.85 18.86
N VAL A 74 7.64 21.65 17.93
CA VAL A 74 7.39 21.23 16.55
C VAL A 74 7.95 19.83 16.37
N ASP A 75 7.10 18.83 16.16
CA ASP A 75 7.55 17.44 15.96
C ASP A 75 8.11 17.23 14.55
N LEU A 76 7.41 17.79 13.56
CA LEU A 76 7.73 17.63 12.14
C LEU A 76 7.79 18.99 11.43
N ALA A 77 8.87 19.23 10.67
CA ALA A 77 8.93 20.32 9.69
C ALA A 77 8.86 19.75 8.26
N VAL A 78 7.95 20.26 7.44
CA VAL A 78 7.89 19.98 5.99
C VAL A 78 8.43 21.20 5.26
N ILE A 79 9.55 21.03 4.56
CA ILE A 79 10.35 22.10 3.98
C ILE A 79 10.14 22.14 2.47
N CYS A 80 9.51 23.21 2.01
CA CYS A 80 9.09 23.45 0.62
C CYS A 80 9.71 24.74 0.04
N VAL A 81 10.89 25.16 0.54
CA VAL A 81 11.63 26.34 0.06
C VAL A 81 12.69 25.96 -0.99
N PRO A 82 13.16 26.88 -1.85
CA PRO A 82 14.23 26.59 -2.79
C PRO A 82 15.46 25.93 -2.13
N ALA A 83 16.13 25.01 -2.85
CA ALA A 83 17.23 24.19 -2.32
C ALA A 83 18.32 25.01 -1.59
N ALA A 84 18.65 26.20 -2.12
CA ALA A 84 19.65 27.09 -1.54
C ALA A 84 19.31 27.59 -0.13
N LEU A 85 18.03 27.63 0.24
CA LEU A 85 17.58 28.09 1.55
C LEU A 85 17.42 26.94 2.56
N VAL A 86 17.42 25.69 2.10
CA VAL A 86 17.17 24.51 2.95
C VAL A 86 18.19 24.38 4.10
N PRO A 87 19.52 24.56 3.90
CA PRO A 87 20.47 24.50 5.01
C PRO A 87 20.18 25.50 6.12
N THR A 88 19.85 26.75 5.76
CA THR A 88 19.48 27.80 6.73
C THR A 88 18.23 27.42 7.50
N VAL A 89 17.18 26.97 6.81
CA VAL A 89 15.94 26.52 7.45
C VAL A 89 16.19 25.34 8.40
N LEU A 90 17.03 24.37 8.01
CA LEU A 90 17.36 23.23 8.87
C LEU A 90 18.13 23.63 10.13
N ARG A 91 18.99 24.66 10.05
CA ARG A 91 19.64 25.23 11.25
C ARG A 91 18.63 25.87 12.18
N GLU A 92 17.65 26.62 11.65
CA GLU A 92 16.55 27.15 12.47
C GLU A 92 15.71 26.05 13.12
N CYS A 93 15.42 24.97 12.38
CA CYS A 93 14.77 23.78 12.92
C CYS A 93 15.59 23.14 14.04
N ALA A 94 16.92 23.05 13.89
CA ALA A 94 17.81 22.54 14.92
C ALA A 94 17.81 23.42 16.18
N GLU A 95 17.88 24.74 16.04
CA GLU A 95 17.74 25.71 17.14
C GLU A 95 16.40 25.53 17.87
N LYS A 96 15.32 25.32 17.12
CA LYS A 96 13.97 25.05 17.64
C LYS A 96 13.79 23.62 18.18
N LYS A 97 14.82 22.77 18.07
CA LYS A 97 14.82 21.36 18.50
C LYS A 97 13.73 20.53 17.83
N VAL A 98 13.43 20.81 16.56
CA VAL A 98 12.53 20.03 15.74
C VAL A 98 13.03 18.58 15.65
N LYS A 99 12.11 17.61 15.76
CA LYS A 99 12.48 16.19 15.88
C LYS A 99 12.63 15.50 14.54
N ALA A 100 11.88 15.93 13.52
CA ALA A 100 11.96 15.39 12.17
C ALA A 100 11.77 16.48 11.11
N ALA A 101 12.44 16.33 9.98
CA ALA A 101 12.31 17.17 8.80
C ALA A 101 12.03 16.32 7.56
N ILE A 102 11.06 16.75 6.76
CA ILE A 102 10.83 16.29 5.39
C ILE A 102 11.31 17.40 4.47
N VAL A 103 12.34 17.13 3.67
CA VAL A 103 12.77 18.07 2.63
C VAL A 103 12.12 17.64 1.33
N VAL A 104 11.13 18.42 0.90
CA VAL A 104 10.42 18.14 -0.36
C VAL A 104 11.25 18.59 -1.56
N SER A 105 11.97 19.71 -1.41
CA SER A 105 12.68 20.37 -2.48
C SER A 105 13.68 19.46 -3.19
N ALA A 106 13.66 19.52 -4.53
CA ALA A 106 14.72 19.03 -5.41
C ALA A 106 15.87 20.06 -5.49
N GLY A 107 16.91 19.76 -6.25
CA GLY A 107 18.15 20.53 -6.38
C GLY A 107 19.35 19.96 -5.62
N PHE A 108 19.35 18.65 -5.33
CA PHE A 108 20.36 17.96 -4.51
C PHE A 108 21.10 16.90 -5.33
N ALA A 109 21.42 15.74 -4.77
CA ALA A 109 22.31 14.74 -5.38
C ALA A 109 21.91 14.32 -6.82
N GLU A 110 20.63 14.37 -7.16
CA GLU A 110 20.08 14.10 -8.49
C GLU A 110 20.56 15.09 -9.56
N THR A 111 21.09 16.25 -9.16
CA THR A 111 21.61 17.29 -10.06
C THR A 111 23.11 17.18 -10.33
N GLY A 112 23.82 16.26 -9.66
CA GLY A 112 25.25 16.03 -9.86
C GLY A 112 26.14 16.35 -8.64
N PRO A 113 27.46 16.57 -8.84
CA PRO A 113 28.43 16.72 -7.75
C PRO A 113 28.14 17.86 -6.75
N GLU A 114 27.78 19.05 -7.23
CA GLU A 114 27.44 20.19 -6.36
C GLU A 114 26.18 19.90 -5.51
N GLY A 115 25.18 19.30 -6.14
CA GLY A 115 23.97 18.86 -5.46
C GLY A 115 24.24 17.80 -4.38
N ARG A 116 25.21 16.91 -4.61
CA ARG A 116 25.68 15.94 -3.60
C ARG A 116 26.32 16.62 -2.40
N GLN A 117 27.12 17.67 -2.61
CA GLN A 117 27.71 18.45 -1.51
C GLN A 117 26.61 19.12 -0.65
N LYS A 118 25.63 19.77 -1.30
CA LYS A 118 24.46 20.34 -0.61
C LYS A 118 23.67 19.28 0.16
N GLN A 119 23.52 18.08 -0.41
CA GLN A 119 22.84 16.98 0.25
C GLN A 119 23.58 16.52 1.51
N GLU A 120 24.90 16.41 1.46
CA GLU A 120 25.70 16.04 2.62
C GLU A 120 25.66 17.11 3.71
N GLU A 121 25.64 18.39 3.34
CA GLU A 121 25.48 19.51 4.28
C GLU A 121 24.17 19.37 5.07
N ILE A 122 23.02 19.19 4.39
CA ILE A 122 21.73 19.08 5.07
C ILE A 122 21.63 17.82 5.93
N ALA A 123 22.24 16.71 5.49
CA ALA A 123 22.30 15.49 6.26
C ALA A 123 23.16 15.67 7.52
N ALA A 124 24.30 16.37 7.42
CA ALA A 124 25.15 16.69 8.56
C ALA A 124 24.45 17.59 9.58
N ILE A 125 23.73 18.62 9.14
CA ILE A 125 22.93 19.49 10.03
C ILE A 125 21.92 18.64 10.83
N CYS A 126 21.17 17.77 10.15
CA CYS A 126 20.17 16.92 10.79
C CYS A 126 20.81 15.93 11.78
N ARG A 127 21.90 15.26 11.38
CA ARG A 127 22.62 14.31 12.26
C ARG A 127 23.15 15.00 13.51
N ASN A 128 23.79 16.16 13.38
CA ASN A 128 24.34 16.91 14.51
C ASN A 128 23.25 17.38 15.48
N ALA A 129 22.06 17.68 14.97
CA ALA A 129 20.91 18.09 15.78
C ALA A 129 20.11 16.91 16.38
N GLY A 130 20.43 15.65 16.01
CA GLY A 130 19.60 14.49 16.35
C GLY A 130 18.20 14.53 15.70
N MET A 131 18.06 15.26 14.59
CA MET A 131 16.82 15.43 13.84
C MET A 131 16.72 14.38 12.74
N LEU A 132 15.59 13.68 12.64
CA LEU A 132 15.34 12.72 11.55
C LEU A 132 15.17 13.47 10.23
N LEU A 133 15.72 12.94 9.14
CA LEU A 133 15.61 13.54 7.80
C LEU A 133 14.99 12.54 6.82
N LEU A 134 13.87 12.91 6.21
CA LEU A 134 13.31 12.25 5.03
C LEU A 134 13.56 13.12 3.78
N GLY A 135 13.91 12.46 2.67
CA GLY A 135 14.28 13.12 1.42
C GLY A 135 15.79 13.39 1.33
N PRO A 136 16.23 14.47 0.65
CA PRO A 136 15.41 15.49 -0.03
C PRO A 136 14.72 14.94 -1.29
N ASN A 137 14.13 15.81 -2.11
CA ASN A 137 13.49 15.46 -3.38
C ASN A 137 12.46 14.34 -3.22
N CYS A 138 11.48 14.54 -2.34
CA CYS A 138 10.49 13.53 -2.01
C CYS A 138 9.09 14.12 -1.99
N LEU A 139 8.08 13.26 -2.15
CA LEU A 139 6.68 13.65 -2.00
C LEU A 139 6.32 13.98 -0.54
N GLY A 140 6.91 13.24 0.41
CA GLY A 140 6.58 13.30 1.83
C GLY A 140 5.92 12.01 2.33
N VAL A 141 5.02 12.13 3.32
CA VAL A 141 4.36 10.98 3.95
C VAL A 141 2.85 11.16 4.10
N LEU A 142 2.12 10.06 3.97
CA LEU A 142 0.70 9.97 4.31
C LEU A 142 0.48 8.88 5.37
N ARG A 143 -0.38 9.18 6.35
CA ARG A 143 -0.95 8.20 7.30
C ARG A 143 -2.46 8.38 7.33
N PRO A 144 -3.22 7.61 6.54
CA PRO A 144 -4.67 7.75 6.46
C PRO A 144 -5.37 7.64 7.82
N ALA A 145 -4.97 6.67 8.65
CA ALA A 145 -5.56 6.43 9.97
C ALA A 145 -5.51 7.66 10.92
N SER A 146 -4.44 8.46 10.84
CA SER A 146 -4.26 9.67 11.65
C SER A 146 -4.55 10.96 10.87
N SER A 147 -5.05 10.85 9.65
CA SER A 147 -5.32 11.99 8.75
C SER A 147 -4.10 12.90 8.56
N LEU A 148 -2.90 12.31 8.60
CA LEU A 148 -1.66 13.04 8.33
C LEU A 148 -1.41 13.00 6.82
N ASN A 149 -1.50 14.15 6.17
CA ASN A 149 -1.01 14.34 4.81
C ASN A 149 0.13 15.37 4.85
N ALA A 150 1.33 14.92 5.20
CA ALA A 150 2.55 15.74 5.20
C ALA A 150 3.27 15.59 3.86
N SER A 151 2.52 15.85 2.79
CA SER A 151 2.92 15.70 1.40
C SER A 151 2.14 16.66 0.52
N PHE A 152 2.47 16.75 -0.76
CA PHE A 152 1.67 17.45 -1.77
C PHE A 152 0.90 16.48 -2.67
N GLY A 153 0.66 15.26 -2.20
CA GLY A 153 -0.08 14.24 -2.95
C GLY A 153 -1.55 14.61 -3.13
N LEU A 154 -2.08 14.22 -4.29
CA LEU A 154 -3.35 14.74 -4.82
C LEU A 154 -4.55 14.44 -3.90
N GLY A 155 -4.60 13.23 -3.32
CA GLY A 155 -5.72 12.73 -2.53
C GLY A 155 -5.31 12.09 -1.20
N MET A 156 -6.31 11.60 -0.46
CA MET A 156 -6.12 10.75 0.71
C MET A 156 -6.69 9.36 0.41
N PRO A 157 -5.88 8.30 0.31
CA PRO A 157 -6.42 6.95 0.08
C PRO A 157 -7.14 6.43 1.34
N PRO A 158 -7.93 5.35 1.22
CA PRO A 158 -8.54 4.70 2.37
C PRO A 158 -7.49 4.27 3.40
N SER A 159 -7.88 4.21 4.67
CA SER A 159 -7.07 3.57 5.70
C SER A 159 -7.13 2.05 5.55
N GLY A 160 -5.99 1.38 5.69
CA GLY A 160 -5.92 -0.09 5.62
C GLY A 160 -4.60 -0.64 6.14
N GLY A 161 -4.36 -1.93 5.89
CA GLY A 161 -3.20 -2.65 6.44
C GLY A 161 -1.95 -2.63 5.55
N MET A 162 -2.00 -2.07 4.34
CA MET A 162 -0.85 -2.05 3.42
C MET A 162 0.05 -0.84 3.67
N ALA A 163 1.36 -0.98 3.66
CA ALA A 163 2.28 0.15 3.66
C ALA A 163 2.99 0.23 2.33
N PHE A 164 3.12 1.42 1.74
CA PHE A 164 3.87 1.63 0.51
C PHE A 164 5.09 2.53 0.76
N VAL A 165 6.27 2.05 0.39
CA VAL A 165 7.52 2.82 0.45
C VAL A 165 8.11 2.90 -0.95
N SER A 166 8.34 4.10 -1.45
CA SER A 166 8.77 4.35 -2.83
C SER A 166 9.97 5.28 -2.88
N GLN A 167 10.96 4.94 -3.71
CA GLN A 167 12.03 5.89 -4.08
C GLN A 167 11.58 6.90 -5.14
N SER A 168 10.45 6.67 -5.81
CA SER A 168 9.86 7.59 -6.80
C SER A 168 8.62 8.29 -6.25
N GLY A 169 8.69 9.62 -6.11
CA GLY A 169 7.56 10.44 -5.68
C GLY A 169 6.43 10.49 -6.71
N ALA A 170 6.75 10.59 -8.00
CA ALA A 170 5.75 10.62 -9.07
C ALA A 170 4.94 9.31 -9.17
N LEU A 171 5.60 8.17 -8.95
CA LEU A 171 4.90 6.89 -8.83
C LEU A 171 4.02 6.86 -7.58
N ALA A 172 4.48 7.41 -6.45
CA ALA A 172 3.65 7.48 -5.25
C ALA A 172 2.38 8.32 -5.46
N ASP A 173 2.45 9.45 -6.16
CA ASP A 173 1.26 10.23 -6.52
C ASP A 173 0.28 9.47 -7.41
N SER A 174 0.80 8.77 -8.42
CA SER A 174 -0.04 7.96 -9.31
C SER A 174 -0.73 6.83 -8.55
N VAL A 175 -0.03 6.22 -7.58
CA VAL A 175 -0.58 5.18 -6.70
C VAL A 175 -1.64 5.73 -5.76
N ILE A 176 -1.48 6.95 -5.24
CA ILE A 176 -2.50 7.59 -4.39
C ILE A 176 -3.80 7.74 -5.17
N ASP A 177 -3.74 8.20 -6.41
CA ASP A 177 -4.91 8.35 -7.26
C ASP A 177 -5.55 6.99 -7.60
N TRP A 178 -4.72 6.01 -8.01
CA TRP A 178 -5.19 4.66 -8.31
C TRP A 178 -5.87 3.98 -7.12
N ALA A 179 -5.38 4.23 -5.90
CA ALA A 179 -5.95 3.70 -4.68
C ALA A 179 -7.34 4.25 -4.34
N LEU A 180 -7.69 5.44 -4.82
CA LEU A 180 -9.04 5.99 -4.66
C LEU A 180 -10.05 5.21 -5.52
N GLU A 181 -9.63 4.75 -6.69
CA GLU A 181 -10.47 3.96 -7.59
C GLU A 181 -10.56 2.49 -7.16
N GLN A 182 -9.42 1.87 -6.84
CA GLN A 182 -9.34 0.44 -6.50
C GLN A 182 -9.57 0.14 -5.02
N MET A 183 -9.75 1.16 -4.18
CA MET A 183 -9.95 1.02 -2.72
C MET A 183 -8.79 0.30 -2.02
N TYR A 184 -7.56 0.56 -2.47
CA TYR A 184 -6.36 0.10 -1.77
C TYR A 184 -6.18 0.89 -0.47
N GLY A 185 -6.27 0.19 0.66
CA GLY A 185 -6.19 0.80 1.98
C GLY A 185 -4.76 0.81 2.53
N PHE A 186 -4.25 1.99 2.88
CA PHE A 186 -2.89 2.14 3.40
C PHE A 186 -2.82 2.46 4.90
N SER A 187 -1.84 1.86 5.55
CA SER A 187 -1.37 2.18 6.91
C SER A 187 -0.38 3.35 6.85
N ALA A 188 0.48 3.36 5.83
CA ALA A 188 1.44 4.42 5.54
C ALA A 188 1.78 4.48 4.04
N LEU A 189 1.97 5.68 3.51
CA LEU A 189 2.69 5.89 2.25
C LEU A 189 3.90 6.78 2.51
N VAL A 190 5.06 6.38 2.00
CA VAL A 190 6.33 7.08 2.23
C VAL A 190 7.07 7.22 0.91
N SER A 191 7.33 8.46 0.51
CA SER A 191 8.29 8.75 -0.56
C SER A 191 9.65 9.03 0.05
N LEU A 192 10.64 8.21 -0.30
CA LEU A 192 12.01 8.32 0.21
C LEU A 192 12.80 9.42 -0.47
N GLY A 193 12.54 9.67 -1.75
CA GLY A 193 13.38 10.53 -2.58
C GLY A 193 14.83 10.07 -2.56
N ASN A 194 15.75 11.01 -2.37
CA ASN A 194 17.18 10.74 -2.38
C ASN A 194 17.68 9.95 -1.16
N SER A 195 16.86 9.74 -0.12
CA SER A 195 17.22 8.96 1.08
C SER A 195 18.52 9.40 1.76
N ALA A 196 18.72 10.71 1.90
CA ALA A 196 19.96 11.29 2.45
C ALA A 196 20.12 11.00 3.95
N GLY A 197 19.01 11.03 4.69
CA GLY A 197 18.93 10.62 6.10
C GLY A 197 18.38 9.20 6.23
N LEU A 198 17.08 9.10 6.50
CA LEU A 198 16.33 7.85 6.57
C LEU A 198 16.25 7.20 5.19
N ASN A 199 16.34 5.87 5.17
CA ASN A 199 16.35 5.06 3.96
C ASN A 199 15.38 3.86 4.07
N GLU A 200 15.33 3.04 3.02
CA GLU A 200 14.46 1.87 2.92
C GLU A 200 14.54 0.91 4.12
N ALA A 201 15.72 0.70 4.70
CA ALA A 201 15.90 -0.20 5.83
C ALA A 201 15.23 0.36 7.10
N ASP A 202 15.34 1.67 7.34
CA ASP A 202 14.76 2.32 8.51
C ASP A 202 13.22 2.25 8.49
N PHE A 203 12.62 2.44 7.31
CA PHE A 203 11.17 2.36 7.17
C PHE A 203 10.65 0.94 7.28
N VAL A 204 11.32 -0.05 6.67
CA VAL A 204 10.94 -1.46 6.82
C VAL A 204 11.09 -1.90 8.27
N ASP A 205 12.14 -1.50 8.98
CA ASP A 205 12.36 -1.85 10.39
C ASP A 205 11.25 -1.30 11.30
N TRP A 206 10.81 -0.07 11.02
CA TRP A 206 9.70 0.55 11.74
C TRP A 206 8.37 -0.13 11.41
N LEU A 207 8.07 -0.35 10.13
CA LEU A 207 6.85 -1.01 9.65
C LEU A 207 6.74 -2.45 10.16
N ALA A 208 7.87 -3.13 10.35
CA ALA A 208 7.91 -4.46 10.96
C ALA A 208 7.27 -4.49 12.35
N SER A 209 7.28 -3.37 13.08
CA SER A 209 6.74 -3.26 14.43
C SER A 209 5.44 -2.45 14.50
N ASP A 210 4.97 -1.90 13.38
CA ASP A 210 3.71 -1.15 13.34
C ASP A 210 2.52 -2.11 13.41
N ALA A 211 1.57 -1.81 14.29
CA ALA A 211 0.41 -2.66 14.52
C ALA A 211 -0.64 -2.56 13.39
N GLN A 212 -0.69 -1.42 12.68
CA GLN A 212 -1.63 -1.17 11.58
C GLN A 212 -1.13 -1.84 10.30
N THR A 213 0.18 -1.88 10.06
CA THR A 213 0.76 -2.54 8.90
C THR A 213 0.66 -4.07 9.00
N LYS A 214 0.21 -4.70 7.91
CA LYS A 214 0.10 -6.15 7.70
C LYS A 214 0.89 -6.59 6.46
N ALA A 215 0.91 -5.75 5.44
CA ALA A 215 1.70 -5.95 4.22
C ALA A 215 2.57 -4.72 3.95
N ILE A 216 3.79 -4.93 3.46
CA ILE A 216 4.75 -3.88 3.09
C ILE A 216 5.04 -4.04 1.59
N THR A 217 4.71 -3.02 0.81
CA THR A 217 5.01 -2.93 -0.62
C THR A 217 6.11 -1.91 -0.86
N LEU A 218 7.14 -2.30 -1.61
CA LEU A 218 8.34 -1.50 -1.83
C LEU A 218 8.58 -1.27 -3.33
N TYR A 219 8.74 -0.01 -3.74
CA TYR A 219 9.32 0.33 -5.03
C TYR A 219 10.74 0.87 -4.82
N LEU A 220 11.73 0.11 -5.31
CA LEU A 220 13.14 0.39 -5.09
C LEU A 220 13.89 0.48 -6.43
N GLU A 221 14.73 1.49 -6.57
CA GLU A 221 15.69 1.68 -7.65
C GLU A 221 17.11 1.30 -7.18
N GLY A 222 17.40 1.46 -5.89
CA GLY A 222 18.64 1.03 -5.24
C GLY A 222 18.45 0.78 -3.75
N VAL A 223 19.45 0.14 -3.12
CA VAL A 223 19.50 -0.07 -1.67
C VAL A 223 20.83 0.45 -1.17
N ARG A 224 20.80 1.32 -0.15
CA ARG A 224 21.98 1.99 0.39
C ARG A 224 22.83 1.06 1.25
N ASN A 225 22.17 0.27 2.10
CA ASN A 225 22.84 -0.71 2.96
C ASN A 225 22.11 -2.06 2.89
N GLY A 226 22.59 -2.95 2.01
CA GLY A 226 21.98 -4.26 1.79
C GLY A 226 21.88 -5.11 3.05
N LYS A 227 22.89 -5.08 3.94
CA LYS A 227 22.87 -5.87 5.18
C LYS A 227 21.77 -5.40 6.14
N ALA A 228 21.66 -4.08 6.34
CA ALA A 228 20.62 -3.49 7.19
C ALA A 228 19.23 -3.73 6.60
N PHE A 229 19.07 -3.55 5.29
CA PHE A 229 17.81 -3.78 4.60
C PHE A 229 17.34 -5.24 4.71
N MET A 230 18.23 -6.20 4.46
CA MET A 230 17.91 -7.63 4.63
C MET A 230 17.54 -7.98 6.08
N ALA A 231 18.19 -7.36 7.09
CA ALA A 231 17.82 -7.54 8.48
C ALA A 231 16.42 -7.00 8.79
N ALA A 232 16.08 -5.81 8.26
CA ALA A 232 14.76 -5.21 8.40
C ALA A 232 13.67 -6.06 7.73
N VAL A 233 13.91 -6.59 6.53
CA VAL A 233 12.97 -7.49 5.85
C VAL A 233 12.74 -8.77 6.67
N ARG A 234 13.80 -9.40 7.18
CA ARG A 234 13.67 -10.59 8.04
C ARG A 234 12.87 -10.29 9.31
N LYS A 235 13.08 -9.13 9.93
CA LYS A 235 12.30 -8.69 11.10
C LYS A 235 10.82 -8.54 10.73
N ALA A 236 10.51 -7.93 9.58
CA ALA A 236 9.13 -7.79 9.10
C ALA A 236 8.47 -9.16 8.92
N VAL A 237 9.14 -10.10 8.25
CA VAL A 237 8.64 -11.46 8.03
C VAL A 237 8.47 -12.21 9.36
N ALA A 238 9.42 -12.08 10.30
CA ALA A 238 9.32 -12.69 11.63
C ALA A 238 8.14 -12.14 12.46
N ASN A 239 7.71 -10.90 12.19
CA ASN A 239 6.53 -10.27 12.78
C ASN A 239 5.25 -10.47 11.94
N ASP A 240 5.22 -11.52 11.11
CA ASP A 240 4.09 -11.90 10.26
C ASP A 240 3.64 -10.79 9.31
N LYS A 241 4.58 -9.96 8.83
CA LYS A 241 4.34 -8.99 7.76
C LYS A 241 4.73 -9.61 6.42
N LYS A 242 3.85 -9.53 5.42
CA LYS A 242 4.20 -9.87 4.04
C LYS A 242 4.98 -8.73 3.41
N VAL A 243 6.07 -9.03 2.70
CA VAL A 243 6.92 -8.02 2.06
C VAL A 243 6.97 -8.29 0.56
N PHE A 244 6.51 -7.33 -0.23
CA PHE A 244 6.50 -7.37 -1.69
C PHE A 244 7.40 -6.28 -2.24
N VAL A 245 8.24 -6.61 -3.23
CA VAL A 245 9.26 -5.69 -3.72
C VAL A 245 9.27 -5.63 -5.24
N LEU A 246 9.08 -4.42 -5.77
CA LEU A 246 9.25 -4.10 -7.18
C LEU A 246 10.58 -3.37 -7.38
N LYS A 247 11.51 -4.02 -8.09
CA LYS A 247 12.81 -3.42 -8.43
C LYS A 247 12.74 -2.70 -9.79
N GLY A 248 12.91 -1.38 -9.77
CA GLY A 248 13.19 -0.57 -10.96
C GLY A 248 14.64 -0.76 -11.44
N GLY A 249 14.89 -0.56 -12.74
CA GLY A 249 16.24 -0.65 -13.32
C GLY A 249 16.89 -2.02 -13.18
N ARG A 250 16.24 -3.06 -13.71
CA ARG A 250 16.71 -4.45 -13.59
C ARG A 250 17.84 -4.80 -14.55
N GLU A 251 17.77 -4.28 -15.77
CA GLU A 251 18.69 -4.60 -16.85
C GLU A 251 18.69 -3.52 -17.94
N GLY A 252 19.65 -3.64 -18.88
CA GLY A 252 19.68 -2.89 -20.13
C GLY A 252 19.50 -1.38 -19.97
N LYS A 253 18.52 -0.83 -20.70
CA LYS A 253 18.21 0.62 -20.68
C LYS A 253 17.65 1.08 -19.33
N GLY A 254 16.89 0.24 -18.62
CA GLY A 254 16.33 0.59 -17.31
C GLY A 254 17.40 0.82 -16.26
N LEU A 255 18.44 -0.03 -16.24
CA LEU A 255 19.58 0.11 -15.33
C LEU A 255 20.35 1.42 -15.60
N LYS A 256 20.53 1.77 -16.88
CA LYS A 256 21.15 3.04 -17.29
C LYS A 256 20.33 4.25 -16.84
N ALA A 257 19.00 4.21 -17.04
CA ALA A 257 18.10 5.29 -16.66
C ALA A 257 18.13 5.56 -15.15
N VAL A 258 18.09 4.52 -14.31
CA VAL A 258 18.23 4.66 -12.86
C VAL A 258 19.58 5.26 -12.48
N SER A 259 20.67 4.79 -13.09
CA SER A 259 22.03 5.27 -12.80
C SER A 259 22.19 6.77 -13.12
N SER A 260 21.58 7.25 -14.22
CA SER A 260 21.59 8.66 -14.59
C SER A 260 20.67 9.53 -13.72
N HIS A 261 19.59 8.98 -13.19
CA HIS A 261 18.56 9.74 -12.46
C HIS A 261 18.83 9.83 -10.95
N THR A 262 19.40 8.78 -10.33
CA THR A 262 19.56 8.71 -8.86
C THR A 262 21.00 8.84 -8.38
N ALA A 263 21.97 8.92 -9.30
CA ALA A 263 23.41 8.86 -9.01
C ALA A 263 23.83 7.62 -8.18
N ALA A 264 22.98 6.60 -8.10
CA ALA A 264 23.26 5.35 -7.41
C ALA A 264 24.00 4.37 -8.34
N MET A 265 24.91 3.58 -7.75
CA MET A 265 25.63 2.54 -8.49
C MET A 265 24.67 1.43 -8.92
N ALA A 266 24.74 1.04 -10.19
CA ALA A 266 24.00 -0.06 -10.77
C ALA A 266 24.23 -1.37 -10.00
N GLY A 267 23.20 -1.88 -9.33
CA GLY A 267 23.21 -3.17 -8.63
C GLY A 267 22.77 -4.32 -9.52
N SER A 268 23.27 -5.53 -9.26
CA SER A 268 22.84 -6.75 -9.96
C SER A 268 21.42 -7.17 -9.54
N TYR A 269 20.47 -7.16 -10.48
CA TYR A 269 19.10 -7.62 -10.22
C TYR A 269 19.01 -9.08 -9.76
N PRO A 270 19.72 -10.06 -10.37
CA PRO A 270 19.72 -11.44 -9.88
C PRO A 270 20.17 -11.57 -8.42
N VAL A 271 21.21 -10.82 -8.02
CA VAL A 271 21.69 -10.80 -6.63
C VAL A 271 20.65 -10.20 -5.69
N PHE A 272 20.06 -9.07 -6.08
CA PHE A 272 18.98 -8.44 -5.32
C PHE A 272 17.79 -9.39 -5.14
N ALA A 273 17.32 -10.03 -6.21
CA ALA A 273 16.18 -10.91 -6.17
C ALA A 273 16.44 -12.16 -5.31
N ALA A 274 17.63 -12.76 -5.43
CA ALA A 274 18.04 -13.87 -4.57
C ALA A 274 18.08 -13.47 -3.09
N ALA A 275 18.65 -12.30 -2.78
CA ALA A 275 18.72 -11.78 -1.41
C ALA A 275 17.33 -11.52 -0.81
N MET A 276 16.39 -10.99 -1.59
CA MET A 276 15.01 -10.76 -1.14
C MET A 276 14.28 -12.07 -0.86
N ARG A 277 14.38 -13.06 -1.76
CA ARG A 277 13.80 -14.39 -1.56
C ARG A 277 14.36 -15.08 -0.32
N GLN A 278 15.67 -14.98 -0.08
CA GLN A 278 16.31 -15.49 1.13
C GLN A 278 15.79 -14.84 2.43
N CYS A 279 15.31 -13.60 2.34
CA CYS A 279 14.72 -12.90 3.49
C CYS A 279 13.23 -13.19 3.67
N GLY A 280 12.60 -13.95 2.77
CA GLY A 280 11.16 -14.22 2.78
C GLY A 280 10.30 -13.13 2.12
N ALA A 281 10.90 -12.22 1.35
CA ALA A 281 10.18 -11.24 0.55
C ALA A 281 9.89 -11.77 -0.88
N THR A 282 8.72 -11.42 -1.41
CA THR A 282 8.30 -11.75 -2.77
C THR A 282 8.72 -10.62 -3.71
N VAL A 283 9.46 -10.96 -4.76
CA VAL A 283 9.83 -10.01 -5.82
C VAL A 283 8.77 -10.07 -6.91
N VAL A 284 8.14 -8.94 -7.20
CA VAL A 284 7.03 -8.83 -8.17
C VAL A 284 7.49 -8.13 -9.44
N ASP A 285 6.76 -8.29 -10.54
CA ASP A 285 7.17 -7.81 -11.86
C ASP A 285 6.45 -6.53 -12.32
N SER A 286 5.35 -6.14 -11.68
CA SER A 286 4.59 -4.92 -12.02
C SER A 286 4.06 -4.21 -10.79
N LEU A 287 3.64 -2.94 -10.97
CA LEU A 287 2.94 -2.18 -9.94
C LEU A 287 1.58 -2.81 -9.61
N GLU A 288 0.87 -3.33 -10.61
CA GLU A 288 -0.39 -4.03 -10.40
C GLU A 288 -0.22 -5.24 -9.50
N GLU A 289 0.77 -6.09 -9.78
CA GLU A 289 1.07 -7.25 -8.93
C GLU A 289 1.48 -6.81 -7.52
N LEU A 290 2.27 -5.73 -7.40
CA LEU A 290 2.67 -5.20 -6.10
C LEU A 290 1.47 -4.87 -5.20
N PHE A 291 0.47 -4.18 -5.74
CA PHE A 291 -0.69 -3.75 -4.95
C PHE A 291 -1.77 -4.83 -4.84
N VAL A 292 -1.95 -5.69 -5.85
CA VAL A 292 -2.85 -6.85 -5.76
C VAL A 292 -2.44 -7.80 -4.64
N LEU A 293 -1.14 -8.15 -4.58
CA LEU A 293 -0.64 -9.01 -3.51
C LEU A 293 -0.65 -8.31 -2.15
N GLY A 294 -0.25 -7.03 -2.12
CA GLY A 294 -0.24 -6.22 -0.92
C GLY A 294 -1.63 -6.04 -0.31
N ASP A 295 -2.66 -5.79 -1.13
CA ASP A 295 -4.04 -5.61 -0.69
C ASP A 295 -4.60 -6.89 -0.08
N ALA A 296 -4.44 -8.03 -0.78
CA ALA A 296 -4.86 -9.34 -0.30
C ALA A 296 -4.20 -9.69 1.03
N ALA A 297 -2.86 -9.58 1.11
CA ALA A 297 -2.11 -9.84 2.33
C ALA A 297 -2.44 -8.88 3.49
N SER A 298 -2.95 -7.69 3.19
CA SER A 298 -3.35 -6.74 4.22
C SER A 298 -4.72 -7.01 4.83
N LYS A 299 -5.57 -7.75 4.09
CA LYS A 299 -6.99 -7.97 4.39
C LYS A 299 -7.30 -9.42 4.78
N GLN A 300 -6.50 -10.38 4.34
CA GLN A 300 -6.78 -11.81 4.47
C GLN A 300 -5.66 -12.55 5.21
N PRO A 301 -5.98 -13.61 5.98
CA PRO A 301 -5.00 -14.39 6.70
C PRO A 301 -4.13 -15.23 5.74
N ALA A 302 -2.90 -15.50 6.15
CA ALA A 302 -2.10 -16.55 5.51
C ALA A 302 -2.76 -17.93 5.70
N ALA A 303 -2.54 -18.82 4.75
CA ALA A 303 -3.13 -20.16 4.77
C ALA A 303 -2.15 -21.24 4.31
N ARG A 304 -2.52 -22.49 4.54
CA ARG A 304 -1.87 -23.64 3.92
C ARG A 304 -2.37 -23.77 2.48
N ASN A 305 -1.59 -24.47 1.65
CA ASN A 305 -2.06 -24.82 0.30
C ASN A 305 -3.24 -25.81 0.36
N GLY A 306 -4.02 -25.88 -0.71
CA GLY A 306 -5.26 -26.66 -0.76
C GLY A 306 -6.46 -25.72 -0.63
N VAL A 307 -6.89 -25.17 -1.75
CA VAL A 307 -8.01 -24.23 -1.86
C VAL A 307 -9.14 -24.81 -2.71
N ALA A 308 -10.31 -24.22 -2.62
CA ALA A 308 -11.40 -24.50 -3.54
C ALA A 308 -11.87 -23.25 -4.27
N VAL A 309 -12.36 -23.45 -5.50
CA VAL A 309 -12.93 -22.39 -6.33
C VAL A 309 -14.44 -22.61 -6.35
N ILE A 310 -15.20 -21.55 -6.07
CA ILE A 310 -16.64 -21.47 -6.31
C ILE A 310 -16.84 -20.56 -7.50
N THR A 311 -17.64 -20.94 -8.48
CA THR A 311 -17.95 -20.11 -9.65
C THR A 311 -19.40 -20.28 -10.08
N ASN A 312 -20.03 -19.28 -10.70
CA ASN A 312 -21.26 -19.46 -11.48
C ASN A 312 -21.01 -19.49 -13.00
N GLY A 313 -19.75 -19.39 -13.43
CA GLY A 313 -19.36 -19.40 -14.82
C GLY A 313 -18.23 -20.39 -15.07
N GLY A 314 -18.53 -21.50 -15.77
CA GLY A 314 -17.56 -22.57 -16.05
C GLY A 314 -16.29 -22.08 -16.73
N GLY A 315 -16.37 -21.17 -17.70
CA GLY A 315 -15.20 -20.62 -18.38
C GLY A 315 -14.24 -19.88 -17.44
N ALA A 316 -14.78 -19.09 -16.50
CA ALA A 316 -13.96 -18.41 -15.50
C ALA A 316 -13.36 -19.40 -14.47
N GLY A 317 -14.09 -20.49 -14.16
CA GLY A 317 -13.58 -21.61 -13.38
C GLY A 317 -12.38 -22.28 -14.04
N VAL A 318 -12.47 -22.58 -15.35
CA VAL A 318 -11.37 -23.17 -16.13
C VAL A 318 -10.13 -22.30 -16.08
N LEU A 319 -10.24 -20.99 -16.36
CA LEU A 319 -9.12 -20.05 -16.26
C LEU A 319 -8.51 -20.03 -14.86
N CYS A 320 -9.36 -20.02 -13.82
CA CYS A 320 -8.90 -20.05 -12.44
C CYS A 320 -8.10 -21.33 -12.13
N ALA A 321 -8.55 -22.48 -12.62
CA ALA A 321 -7.85 -23.76 -12.45
C ALA A 321 -6.50 -23.80 -13.18
N ASP A 322 -6.44 -23.31 -14.43
CA ASP A 322 -5.20 -23.21 -15.20
C ASP A 322 -4.16 -22.32 -14.49
N TYR A 323 -4.59 -21.17 -13.98
CA TYR A 323 -3.72 -20.29 -13.21
C TYR A 323 -3.31 -20.94 -11.88
N CYS A 324 -4.23 -21.62 -11.19
CA CYS A 324 -3.89 -22.32 -9.94
C CYS A 324 -2.76 -23.32 -10.18
N HIS A 325 -2.87 -24.12 -11.24
CA HIS A 325 -1.82 -25.04 -11.67
C HIS A 325 -0.51 -24.30 -11.95
N ARG A 326 -0.55 -23.23 -12.76
CA ARG A 326 0.63 -22.44 -13.15
C ARG A 326 1.39 -21.84 -11.96
N TYR A 327 0.68 -21.38 -10.92
CA TYR A 327 1.27 -20.71 -9.75
C TYR A 327 1.36 -21.62 -8.51
N GLY A 328 1.14 -22.93 -8.67
CA GLY A 328 1.30 -23.92 -7.61
C GLY A 328 0.26 -23.85 -6.49
N VAL A 329 -0.87 -23.17 -6.73
CA VAL A 329 -2.03 -23.15 -5.84
C VAL A 329 -2.78 -24.46 -6.05
N GLN A 330 -2.80 -25.32 -5.03
CA GLN A 330 -3.38 -26.65 -5.13
C GLN A 330 -4.89 -26.56 -4.97
N LEU A 331 -5.62 -27.00 -5.99
CA LEU A 331 -7.05 -27.27 -5.88
C LEU A 331 -7.27 -28.61 -5.16
N VAL A 332 -8.16 -28.63 -4.17
CA VAL A 332 -8.50 -29.86 -3.44
C VAL A 332 -9.56 -30.67 -4.16
N ASP A 333 -9.50 -32.00 -4.03
CA ASP A 333 -10.61 -32.87 -4.43
C ASP A 333 -11.76 -32.75 -3.43
N LEU A 334 -12.98 -32.53 -3.93
CA LEU A 334 -14.17 -32.49 -3.09
C LEU A 334 -14.55 -33.90 -2.67
N ARG A 335 -14.64 -34.13 -1.35
CA ARG A 335 -14.97 -35.45 -0.80
C ARG A 335 -16.46 -35.74 -0.99
N GLU A 336 -16.81 -37.01 -1.18
CA GLU A 336 -18.21 -37.48 -1.26
C GLU A 336 -19.09 -36.99 -0.10
N LYS A 337 -18.55 -36.94 1.13
CA LYS A 337 -19.28 -36.43 2.29
C LYS A 337 -19.63 -34.93 2.17
N THR A 338 -18.75 -34.14 1.54
CA THR A 338 -18.95 -32.72 1.27
C THR A 338 -20.02 -32.53 0.20
N LEU A 339 -19.91 -33.26 -0.91
CA LEU A 339 -20.91 -33.24 -1.99
C LEU A 339 -22.30 -33.67 -1.48
N ALA A 340 -22.37 -34.74 -0.68
CA ALA A 340 -23.61 -35.18 -0.07
C ALA A 340 -24.20 -34.15 0.90
N ARG A 341 -23.38 -33.30 1.54
CA ARG A 341 -23.89 -32.19 2.36
C ARG A 341 -24.50 -31.07 1.51
N LEU A 342 -23.87 -30.75 0.37
CA LEU A 342 -24.42 -29.80 -0.60
C LEU A 342 -25.76 -30.30 -1.16
N ASP A 343 -25.83 -31.58 -1.54
CA ASP A 343 -27.05 -32.20 -2.08
C ASP A 343 -28.19 -32.18 -1.04
N ARG A 344 -27.93 -32.60 0.21
CA ARG A 344 -28.93 -32.59 1.30
C ARG A 344 -29.43 -31.19 1.65
N GLY A 345 -28.65 -30.15 1.37
CA GLY A 345 -29.04 -28.77 1.63
C GLY A 345 -30.17 -28.27 0.72
N GLY A 346 -30.42 -28.92 -0.42
CA GLY A 346 -31.51 -28.57 -1.35
C GLY A 346 -31.31 -27.29 -2.15
N ASN A 347 -30.18 -26.59 -1.98
CA ASN A 347 -29.91 -25.29 -2.64
C ASN A 347 -29.15 -25.42 -3.97
N MET A 348 -28.55 -26.60 -4.24
CA MET A 348 -27.77 -26.81 -5.46
C MET A 348 -28.68 -27.08 -6.65
N HIS A 349 -28.36 -26.48 -7.80
CA HIS A 349 -29.00 -26.81 -9.07
C HIS A 349 -28.66 -28.27 -9.45
N SER A 350 -29.57 -29.04 -10.04
CA SER A 350 -29.33 -30.46 -10.37
C SER A 350 -28.13 -30.71 -11.30
N ALA A 351 -27.78 -29.70 -12.11
CA ALA A 351 -26.66 -29.73 -13.05
C ALA A 351 -25.34 -29.13 -12.54
N TYR A 352 -25.25 -28.70 -11.27
CA TYR A 352 -24.01 -28.13 -10.72
C TYR A 352 -22.81 -29.09 -10.86
N SER A 353 -21.60 -28.56 -11.00
CA SER A 353 -20.41 -29.43 -11.07
C SER A 353 -20.17 -30.10 -9.72
N ARG A 354 -19.68 -31.35 -9.75
CA ARG A 354 -19.29 -32.11 -8.56
C ARG A 354 -17.77 -32.17 -8.38
N SER A 355 -17.06 -31.19 -8.95
CA SER A 355 -15.59 -31.09 -8.96
C SER A 355 -15.12 -29.75 -8.38
N ASN A 356 -13.80 -29.54 -8.33
CA ASN A 356 -13.19 -28.26 -8.00
C ASN A 356 -12.47 -27.75 -9.26
N PRO A 357 -12.92 -26.65 -9.89
CA PRO A 357 -13.93 -25.67 -9.43
C PRO A 357 -15.36 -26.19 -9.29
N LEU A 358 -16.03 -25.73 -8.22
CA LEU A 358 -17.44 -25.97 -7.96
C LEU A 358 -18.27 -24.95 -8.73
N ASP A 359 -18.82 -25.36 -9.89
CA ASP A 359 -19.66 -24.55 -10.76
C ASP A 359 -21.12 -24.64 -10.31
N LEU A 360 -21.62 -23.52 -9.80
CA LEU A 360 -22.95 -23.32 -9.28
C LEU A 360 -23.99 -23.09 -10.38
N ILE A 361 -23.61 -23.06 -11.66
CA ILE A 361 -24.45 -22.71 -12.82
C ILE A 361 -24.78 -21.21 -12.87
N GLY A 362 -24.95 -20.67 -14.08
CA GLY A 362 -25.09 -19.23 -14.33
C GLY A 362 -26.27 -18.55 -13.66
N ASP A 363 -27.32 -19.30 -13.30
CA ASP A 363 -28.51 -18.79 -12.59
C ASP A 363 -28.32 -18.74 -11.06
N ALA A 364 -27.10 -18.97 -10.55
CA ALA A 364 -26.82 -18.95 -9.11
C ALA A 364 -27.21 -17.62 -8.47
N LEU A 365 -28.03 -17.72 -7.43
CA LEU A 365 -28.47 -16.64 -6.55
C LEU A 365 -27.75 -16.73 -5.19
N PRO A 366 -27.86 -15.70 -4.33
CA PRO A 366 -27.09 -15.60 -3.07
C PRO A 366 -27.20 -16.81 -2.14
N GLU A 367 -28.34 -17.50 -2.12
CA GLU A 367 -28.56 -18.69 -1.28
C GLU A 367 -27.66 -19.86 -1.71
N ARG A 368 -27.43 -20.00 -3.02
CA ARG A 368 -26.56 -21.06 -3.57
C ARG A 368 -25.10 -20.77 -3.26
N TYR A 369 -24.67 -19.52 -3.39
CA TYR A 369 -23.35 -19.08 -2.94
C TYR A 369 -23.17 -19.32 -1.44
N ALA A 370 -24.12 -18.89 -0.61
CA ALA A 370 -24.06 -19.06 0.84
C ALA A 370 -23.92 -20.54 1.23
N ALA A 371 -24.72 -21.43 0.63
CA ALA A 371 -24.64 -22.87 0.89
C ALA A 371 -23.28 -23.48 0.50
N ALA A 372 -22.72 -23.08 -0.64
CA ALA A 372 -21.41 -23.52 -1.11
C ALA A 372 -20.27 -22.99 -0.22
N LEU A 373 -20.29 -21.70 0.12
CA LEU A 373 -19.30 -21.02 0.96
C LEU A 373 -19.23 -21.64 2.35
N GLU A 374 -20.37 -21.74 3.05
CA GLU A 374 -20.44 -22.32 4.39
C GLU A 374 -19.98 -23.77 4.38
N THR A 375 -20.36 -24.53 3.36
CA THR A 375 -19.96 -25.92 3.24
C THR A 375 -18.44 -26.02 3.05
N LEU A 376 -17.87 -25.37 2.05
CA LEU A 376 -16.44 -25.54 1.77
C LEU A 376 -15.56 -24.94 2.89
N LEU A 377 -15.92 -23.79 3.46
CA LEU A 377 -15.16 -23.19 4.57
C LEU A 377 -15.25 -23.99 5.87
N SER A 378 -16.27 -24.84 6.04
CA SER A 378 -16.36 -25.75 7.20
C SER A 378 -15.44 -26.97 7.08
N GLU A 379 -14.94 -27.30 5.88
CA GLU A 379 -14.11 -28.48 5.68
C GLU A 379 -12.67 -28.28 6.14
N ASN A 380 -12.12 -29.22 6.91
CA ASN A 380 -10.75 -29.12 7.44
C ASN A 380 -9.65 -29.21 6.37
N TYR A 381 -9.98 -29.72 5.18
CA TYR A 381 -9.04 -29.89 4.06
C TYR A 381 -9.07 -28.73 3.06
N VAL A 382 -10.04 -27.82 3.17
CA VAL A 382 -10.13 -26.59 2.38
C VAL A 382 -9.54 -25.45 3.21
N HIS A 383 -8.42 -24.89 2.79
CA HIS A 383 -7.70 -23.87 3.58
C HIS A 383 -8.00 -22.43 3.16
N GLY A 384 -8.62 -22.22 1.99
CA GLY A 384 -9.04 -20.92 1.49
C GLY A 384 -9.95 -21.09 0.27
N LEU A 385 -10.60 -20.00 -0.14
CA LEU A 385 -11.50 -19.97 -1.29
C LEU A 385 -11.17 -18.85 -2.28
N ILE A 386 -11.37 -19.15 -3.56
CA ILE A 386 -11.54 -18.14 -4.61
C ILE A 386 -13.01 -18.20 -5.06
N VAL A 387 -13.71 -17.07 -5.01
CA VAL A 387 -15.14 -16.97 -5.32
C VAL A 387 -15.30 -16.14 -6.57
N VAL A 388 -15.76 -16.75 -7.64
CA VAL A 388 -15.92 -16.13 -8.96
C VAL A 388 -17.41 -15.88 -9.21
N GLN A 389 -17.73 -14.65 -9.59
CA GLN A 389 -19.07 -14.25 -10.03
C GLN A 389 -18.99 -13.65 -11.42
N THR A 390 -19.72 -14.24 -12.36
CA THR A 390 -20.00 -13.70 -13.69
C THR A 390 -21.43 -13.17 -13.74
N LEU A 391 -21.70 -12.19 -14.60
CA LEU A 391 -23.02 -11.57 -14.71
C LEU A 391 -23.94 -12.35 -15.65
N GLN A 392 -25.16 -12.61 -15.17
CA GLN A 392 -26.32 -13.09 -15.92
C GLN A 392 -27.54 -12.23 -15.57
N THR A 393 -28.64 -12.39 -16.29
CA THR A 393 -29.87 -11.60 -16.08
C THR A 393 -30.36 -11.57 -14.63
N MET A 394 -30.19 -12.68 -13.89
CA MET A 394 -30.72 -12.84 -12.54
C MET A 394 -29.69 -12.55 -11.43
N THR A 395 -28.43 -12.24 -11.78
CA THR A 395 -27.34 -12.11 -10.80
C THR A 395 -27.61 -10.98 -9.82
N ASP A 396 -27.68 -11.32 -8.52
CA ASP A 396 -27.74 -10.35 -7.41
C ASP A 396 -26.33 -10.16 -6.83
N SER A 397 -25.58 -9.23 -7.42
CA SER A 397 -24.17 -9.04 -7.03
C SER A 397 -23.99 -8.54 -5.60
N ILE A 398 -24.92 -7.76 -5.07
CA ILE A 398 -24.84 -7.28 -3.68
C ILE A 398 -25.25 -8.39 -2.69
N GLY A 399 -26.22 -9.24 -3.06
CA GLY A 399 -26.57 -10.44 -2.30
C GLY A 399 -25.42 -11.43 -2.22
N ASP A 400 -24.77 -11.72 -3.35
CA ASP A 400 -23.61 -12.63 -3.43
C ASP A 400 -22.45 -12.10 -2.56
N ALA A 401 -22.17 -10.80 -2.63
CA ALA A 401 -21.17 -10.15 -1.77
C ALA A 401 -21.49 -10.29 -0.27
N LYS A 402 -22.76 -10.12 0.12
CA LYS A 402 -23.22 -10.31 1.50
C LYS A 402 -23.04 -11.76 1.97
N ALA A 403 -23.30 -12.74 1.11
CA ALA A 403 -23.07 -14.15 1.39
C ALA A 403 -21.57 -14.44 1.65
N VAL A 404 -20.69 -13.90 0.81
CA VAL A 404 -19.23 -13.99 0.99
C VAL A 404 -18.78 -13.42 2.33
N VAL A 405 -19.21 -12.19 2.64
CA VAL A 405 -18.83 -11.51 3.90
C VAL A 405 -19.33 -12.27 5.12
N ALA A 406 -20.57 -12.77 5.08
CA ALA A 406 -21.14 -13.55 6.17
C ALA A 406 -20.32 -14.83 6.44
N ALA A 407 -19.94 -15.56 5.39
CA ALA A 407 -19.17 -16.77 5.50
C ALA A 407 -17.72 -16.52 5.95
N SER A 408 -17.07 -15.49 5.41
CA SER A 408 -15.71 -15.09 5.82
C SER A 408 -15.65 -14.73 7.32
N ARG A 409 -16.66 -14.02 7.84
CA ARG A 409 -16.76 -13.69 9.27
C ARG A 409 -16.90 -14.91 10.18
N ARG A 410 -17.60 -15.97 9.72
CA ARG A 410 -17.71 -17.24 10.46
C ARG A 410 -16.42 -18.06 10.41
N HIS A 411 -15.62 -17.90 9.37
CA HIS A 411 -14.38 -18.63 9.14
C HIS A 411 -13.15 -17.72 9.00
N PRO A 412 -12.84 -16.86 9.98
CA PRO A 412 -11.86 -15.78 9.85
C PRO A 412 -10.40 -16.25 9.71
N LYS A 413 -10.14 -17.57 9.82
CA LYS A 413 -8.81 -18.18 9.68
C LYS A 413 -8.51 -18.66 8.25
N LYS A 414 -9.47 -18.55 7.32
CA LYS A 414 -9.32 -19.00 5.94
C LYS A 414 -9.50 -17.81 5.00
N PRO A 415 -8.55 -17.53 4.10
CA PRO A 415 -8.69 -16.43 3.16
C PRO A 415 -9.80 -16.70 2.17
N VAL A 416 -10.56 -15.65 1.86
CA VAL A 416 -11.57 -15.64 0.79
C VAL A 416 -11.24 -14.48 -0.14
N LEU A 417 -10.96 -14.81 -1.40
CA LEU A 417 -10.69 -13.83 -2.46
C LEU A 417 -11.82 -13.85 -3.47
N CYS A 418 -12.26 -12.69 -3.94
CA CYS A 418 -13.33 -12.57 -4.92
C CYS A 418 -12.82 -12.23 -6.31
N VAL A 419 -13.56 -12.72 -7.31
CA VAL A 419 -13.44 -12.33 -8.71
C VAL A 419 -14.84 -12.04 -9.23
N PHE A 420 -15.37 -10.88 -8.85
CA PHE A 420 -16.64 -10.39 -9.40
C PHE A 420 -16.31 -9.72 -10.73
N MET A 421 -16.43 -10.52 -11.79
CA MET A 421 -16.11 -10.14 -13.16
C MET A 421 -17.22 -9.26 -13.71
N GLY A 422 -16.99 -7.95 -13.71
CA GLY A 422 -18.00 -6.99 -14.13
C GLY A 422 -17.63 -5.55 -13.80
N GLY A 423 -18.34 -4.62 -14.44
CA GLY A 423 -18.17 -3.18 -14.23
C GLY A 423 -19.36 -2.60 -13.47
N PRO A 424 -20.17 -1.72 -14.10
CA PRO A 424 -21.24 -0.98 -13.42
C PRO A 424 -22.19 -1.84 -12.58
N TYR A 425 -22.60 -3.01 -13.07
CA TYR A 425 -23.58 -3.89 -12.41
C TYR A 425 -23.04 -4.64 -11.19
N SER A 426 -21.71 -4.80 -11.08
CA SER A 426 -21.07 -5.45 -9.92
C SER A 426 -20.55 -4.43 -8.91
N LYS A 427 -20.59 -3.13 -9.25
CA LYS A 427 -19.94 -2.07 -8.47
C LYS A 427 -20.40 -2.02 -7.02
N GLU A 428 -21.71 -2.14 -6.78
CA GLU A 428 -22.25 -2.11 -5.41
C GLU A 428 -21.76 -3.30 -4.57
N GLY A 429 -21.80 -4.51 -5.14
CA GLY A 429 -21.26 -5.72 -4.49
C GLY A 429 -19.75 -5.62 -4.23
N ILE A 430 -18.98 -5.13 -5.19
CA ILE A 430 -17.52 -4.93 -5.06
C ILE A 430 -17.21 -3.90 -3.96
N CYS A 431 -17.91 -2.76 -3.93
CA CYS A 431 -17.76 -1.79 -2.85
C CYS A 431 -18.07 -2.40 -1.49
N PHE A 432 -19.15 -3.18 -1.39
CA PHE A 432 -19.52 -3.87 -0.15
C PHE A 432 -18.43 -4.86 0.31
N LEU A 433 -17.84 -5.64 -0.60
CA LEU A 433 -16.71 -6.52 -0.31
C LEU A 433 -15.52 -5.72 0.25
N HIS A 434 -15.16 -4.61 -0.40
CA HIS A 434 -14.04 -3.76 0.01
C HIS A 434 -14.24 -3.14 1.40
N GLU A 435 -15.42 -2.61 1.68
CA GLU A 435 -15.79 -2.07 3.00
C GLU A 435 -15.68 -3.12 4.13
N HIS A 436 -15.82 -4.39 3.78
CA HIS A 436 -15.79 -5.52 4.69
C HIS A 436 -14.45 -6.28 4.69
N GLY A 437 -13.43 -5.73 4.03
CA GLY A 437 -12.08 -6.31 4.01
C GLY A 437 -11.96 -7.59 3.17
N ILE A 438 -12.84 -7.78 2.18
CA ILE A 438 -12.71 -8.87 1.21
C ILE A 438 -12.15 -8.28 -0.10
N PRO A 439 -10.94 -8.68 -0.53
CA PRO A 439 -10.37 -8.18 -1.78
C PRO A 439 -11.12 -8.77 -2.97
N ASN A 440 -11.37 -7.92 -3.97
CA ASN A 440 -11.97 -8.32 -5.24
C ASN A 440 -11.03 -8.00 -6.41
N PHE A 441 -10.98 -8.91 -7.39
CA PHE A 441 -10.18 -8.75 -8.60
C PHE A 441 -11.05 -8.86 -9.85
N GLN A 442 -10.64 -8.22 -10.94
CA GLN A 442 -11.35 -8.27 -12.22
C GLN A 442 -10.96 -9.47 -13.09
N ASP A 443 -9.80 -10.09 -12.82
CA ASP A 443 -9.26 -11.22 -13.57
C ASP A 443 -8.91 -12.37 -12.60
N PRO A 444 -9.36 -13.62 -12.87
CA PRO A 444 -8.95 -14.81 -12.12
C PRO A 444 -7.43 -14.92 -11.92
N LEU A 445 -6.61 -14.47 -12.87
CA LEU A 445 -5.14 -14.47 -12.77
C LEU A 445 -4.66 -13.72 -11.53
N LEU A 446 -5.21 -12.53 -11.29
CA LEU A 446 -4.81 -11.66 -10.17
C LEU A 446 -5.21 -12.29 -8.83
N ALA A 447 -6.41 -12.85 -8.75
CA ALA A 447 -6.88 -13.56 -7.55
C ALA A 447 -6.04 -14.79 -7.23
N VAL A 448 -5.65 -15.55 -8.25
CA VAL A 448 -4.78 -16.72 -8.06
C VAL A 448 -3.37 -16.31 -7.62
N LYS A 449 -2.79 -15.25 -8.20
CA LYS A 449 -1.51 -14.71 -7.73
C LYS A 449 -1.59 -14.26 -6.28
N ALA A 450 -2.66 -13.54 -5.91
CA ALA A 450 -2.93 -13.15 -4.53
C ALA A 450 -3.04 -14.37 -3.61
N MET A 451 -3.79 -15.40 -4.01
CA MET A 451 -3.88 -16.65 -3.25
C MET A 451 -2.51 -17.33 -3.10
N ALA A 452 -1.71 -17.37 -4.18
CA ALA A 452 -0.37 -17.95 -4.16
C ALA A 452 0.54 -17.28 -3.12
N ALA A 453 0.47 -15.95 -2.97
CA ALA A 453 1.19 -15.24 -1.91
C ALA A 453 0.68 -15.58 -0.50
N LEU A 454 -0.64 -15.73 -0.33
CA LEU A 454 -1.24 -16.11 0.96
C LEU A 454 -0.90 -17.55 1.38
N VAL A 455 -0.75 -18.47 0.41
CA VAL A 455 -0.37 -19.87 0.65
C VAL A 455 1.14 -20.14 0.58
N GLY A 456 1.95 -19.10 0.41
CA GLY A 456 3.42 -19.18 0.43
C GLY A 456 4.03 -19.90 -0.78
N LYS A 457 3.45 -19.70 -1.97
CA LYS A 457 3.94 -20.29 -3.23
C LYS A 457 4.77 -19.34 -4.09
N ILE A 458 4.73 -18.05 -3.82
CA ILE A 458 5.50 -17.01 -4.50
C ILE A 458 6.17 -16.04 -3.51
#